data_AF-A0A7T5R876-F1
#
_entry.id   AF-A0A7T5R876-F1
#
_cell.length_a   1.000
_cell.length_b   1.000
_cell.length_c   1.000
_cell.angle_alpha   90.00
_cell.angle_beta   90.00
_cell.angle_gamma   90.00
#
_symmetry.space_group_name_H-M   'P 1'
#
loop_
_entity.id
_entity.type
_entity.pdbx_description
1 polymer ?
#
loop_
_entity_poly.entity_id
_entity_poly.type
_entity_poly.pdbx_seq_one_letter_code
_entity_poly.pdbx_strand_id
1 'polypeptide(L)'
;MASIENLIETVEAVAPDAQIHTFLSSLQAHGAVPVIDGKKIIGMVFVDDVSRREYPVTSKASTAMTRVSSIDAKSDVVEAAAALMRLRGRALPVTSAGSYVGIVAETAVMRAVSGVNKRVEEVMNEPVTITDDANVGKARSTLRDQGIGKLPVVNRNGDLVGVVDWQNFVVLEKPKESMGRRDQRGDYLQDSKIDVTAVMDESPLTVERGTSVVDAAKKMDSRKCTYAIVVDGKAPVGIITCEDILELLAALVPREGVYVQITGAEDLDSFDRDKLHSNVDETVRKLARIYAGIEYFVLRLKKHETQGSKTKFSVQARLMTPVGVFRAHAHGYDLAAVTDKAMDNLERIVKEDHSKKKKQMRKRSERAQKRR
;
A
#
# COMPACT_ATOMS: atom_id res chain seq x y z
N MET A 1 3.99 -11.00 -13.46
CA MET A 1 5.03 -11.27 -12.44
C MET A 1 4.66 -12.57 -11.73
N ALA A 2 5.43 -13.04 -10.75
CA ALA A 2 5.02 -14.22 -9.97
C ALA A 2 3.69 -13.93 -9.25
N SER A 3 2.77 -14.89 -9.25
CA SER A 3 1.55 -14.84 -8.43
C SER A 3 1.92 -14.96 -6.95
N ILE A 4 1.07 -14.42 -6.07
CA ILE A 4 1.24 -14.53 -4.63
C ILE A 4 0.91 -15.91 -4.04
N GLU A 5 0.49 -16.90 -4.85
CA GLU A 5 0.16 -18.26 -4.39
C GLU A 5 1.27 -18.89 -3.51
N ASN A 6 2.54 -18.69 -3.88
CA ASN A 6 3.69 -19.21 -3.13
C ASN A 6 4.08 -18.38 -1.90
N LEU A 7 3.36 -17.27 -1.65
CA LEU A 7 3.59 -16.36 -0.53
C LEU A 7 2.50 -16.49 0.55
N ILE A 8 1.49 -17.33 0.32
CA ILE A 8 0.37 -17.53 1.23
C ILE A 8 0.83 -18.32 2.44
N GLU A 9 0.52 -17.79 3.62
CA GLU A 9 0.68 -18.46 4.90
C GLU A 9 -0.70 -18.89 5.43
N THR A 10 -0.83 -20.16 5.82
CA THR A 10 -2.08 -20.66 6.40
C THR A 10 -2.20 -20.17 7.84
N VAL A 11 -3.17 -19.29 8.08
CA VAL A 11 -3.51 -18.79 9.42
C VAL A 11 -4.98 -19.07 9.68
N GLU A 12 -5.29 -19.65 10.84
CA GLU A 12 -6.66 -19.91 11.25
C GLU A 12 -7.40 -18.59 11.52
N ALA A 13 -8.58 -18.43 10.92
CA ALA A 13 -9.41 -17.25 11.14
C ALA A 13 -10.22 -17.40 12.43
N VAL A 14 -10.55 -16.26 13.06
CA VAL A 14 -11.35 -16.22 14.29
C VAL A 14 -12.73 -15.60 14.05
N ALA A 15 -13.68 -16.00 14.88
CA ALA A 15 -15.01 -15.38 14.91
C ALA A 15 -14.94 -13.95 15.49
N PRO A 16 -15.91 -13.06 15.16
CA PRO A 16 -15.88 -11.67 15.61
C PRO A 16 -15.98 -11.48 17.13
N ASP A 17 -16.57 -12.46 17.83
CA ASP A 17 -16.78 -12.48 19.27
C ASP A 17 -15.66 -13.21 20.04
N ALA A 18 -14.71 -13.86 19.34
CA ALA A 18 -13.53 -14.46 19.94
C ALA A 18 -12.72 -13.41 20.71
N GLN A 19 -12.21 -13.78 21.89
CA GLN A 19 -11.42 -12.88 22.72
C GLN A 19 -9.93 -12.97 22.37
N ILE A 20 -9.19 -11.86 22.42
CA ILE A 20 -7.78 -11.81 21.99
C ILE A 20 -6.91 -12.91 22.63
N HIS A 21 -7.08 -13.20 23.92
CA HIS A 21 -6.29 -14.23 24.61
C HIS A 21 -6.46 -15.63 24.01
N THR A 22 -7.58 -15.95 23.33
CA THR A 22 -7.81 -17.27 22.74
C THR A 22 -7.00 -17.48 21.46
N PHE A 23 -6.52 -16.40 20.83
CA PHE A 23 -5.74 -16.45 19.59
C PHE A 23 -4.42 -15.67 19.68
N LEU A 24 -3.99 -15.32 20.90
CA LEU A 24 -2.80 -14.51 21.13
C LEU A 24 -1.53 -15.18 20.60
N SER A 25 -1.40 -16.50 20.77
CA SER A 25 -0.25 -17.26 20.25
C SER A 25 -0.16 -17.19 18.72
N SER A 26 -1.31 -17.31 18.03
CA SER A 26 -1.40 -17.17 16.57
C SER A 26 -1.07 -15.74 16.15
N LEU A 27 -1.61 -14.75 16.86
CA LEU A 27 -1.34 -13.33 16.61
C LEU A 27 0.14 -12.97 16.79
N GLN A 28 0.81 -13.54 17.79
CA GLN A 28 2.25 -13.35 18.03
C GLN A 28 3.11 -14.06 16.98
N ALA A 29 2.71 -15.26 16.55
CA ALA A 29 3.45 -16.05 15.57
C ALA A 29 3.40 -15.43 14.17
N HIS A 30 2.22 -14.97 13.75
CA HIS A 30 1.97 -14.50 12.37
C HIS A 30 1.89 -12.98 12.24
N GLY A 31 1.84 -12.26 13.37
CA GLY A 31 1.66 -10.80 13.43
C GLY A 31 0.24 -10.33 13.10
N ALA A 32 -0.61 -11.18 12.51
CA ALA A 32 -1.98 -10.86 12.18
C ALA A 32 -2.88 -12.10 12.14
N VAL A 33 -4.17 -11.93 12.44
CA VAL A 33 -5.19 -12.98 12.40
C VAL A 33 -6.45 -12.46 11.68
N PRO A 34 -7.01 -13.18 10.69
CA PRO A 34 -8.22 -12.77 10.01
C PRO A 34 -9.46 -12.97 10.89
N VAL A 35 -10.41 -12.06 10.75
CA VAL A 35 -11.74 -12.15 11.38
C VAL A 35 -12.77 -12.46 10.31
N ILE A 36 -13.46 -13.60 10.47
CA ILE A 36 -14.48 -14.08 9.54
C ILE A 36 -15.81 -14.20 10.25
N ASP A 37 -16.86 -13.65 9.65
CA ASP A 37 -18.25 -13.84 10.05
C ASP A 37 -18.97 -14.72 9.02
N GLY A 38 -19.26 -15.96 9.41
CA GLY A 38 -19.75 -16.99 8.50
C GLY A 38 -18.76 -17.30 7.37
N LYS A 39 -19.06 -16.82 6.16
CA LYS A 39 -18.18 -16.97 4.97
C LYS A 39 -17.48 -15.68 4.57
N LYS A 40 -17.73 -14.57 5.26
CA LYS A 40 -17.27 -13.24 4.88
C LYS A 40 -16.09 -12.84 5.75
N ILE A 41 -14.97 -12.48 5.11
CA ILE A 41 -13.87 -11.81 5.79
C ILE A 41 -14.32 -10.38 6.12
N ILE A 42 -14.33 -10.02 7.40
CA ILE A 42 -14.80 -8.71 7.86
C ILE A 42 -13.66 -7.82 8.38
N GLY A 43 -12.49 -8.38 8.64
CA GLY A 43 -11.32 -7.63 9.08
C GLY A 43 -10.12 -8.50 9.42
N MET A 44 -9.10 -7.88 9.98
CA MET A 44 -7.88 -8.49 10.52
C MET A 44 -7.57 -7.86 11.86
N VAL A 45 -7.10 -8.65 12.83
CA VAL A 45 -6.46 -8.15 14.05
C VAL A 45 -4.96 -8.18 13.84
N PHE A 46 -4.28 -7.06 14.08
CA PHE A 46 -2.82 -6.95 13.96
C PHE A 46 -2.17 -6.82 15.35
N VAL A 47 -1.01 -7.46 15.53
CA VAL A 47 -0.31 -7.47 16.82
C VAL A 47 0.13 -6.06 17.24
N ASP A 48 0.56 -5.25 16.28
CA ASP A 48 1.01 -3.88 16.53
C ASP A 48 -0.16 -2.95 16.90
N ASP A 49 -1.34 -3.12 16.30
CA ASP A 49 -2.56 -2.43 16.73
C ASP A 49 -2.97 -2.82 18.15
N VAL A 50 -2.87 -4.11 18.51
CA VAL A 50 -3.16 -4.60 19.87
C VAL A 50 -2.24 -3.95 20.90
N SER A 51 -0.94 -3.91 20.63
CA SER A 51 0.04 -3.27 21.51
C SER A 51 -0.11 -1.76 21.55
N ARG A 52 -0.13 -1.06 20.40
CA ARG A 52 -0.15 0.42 20.33
C ARG A 52 -1.39 1.04 20.95
N ARG A 53 -2.54 0.35 20.88
CA ARG A 53 -3.81 0.82 21.47
C ARG A 53 -4.09 0.18 22.83
N GLU A 54 -3.17 -0.66 23.30
CA GLU A 54 -3.21 -1.35 24.58
C GLU A 54 -4.54 -2.07 24.87
N TYR A 55 -5.11 -2.73 23.86
CA TYR A 55 -6.37 -3.45 24.03
C TYR A 55 -6.21 -4.55 25.08
N PRO A 56 -7.11 -4.64 26.09
CA PRO A 56 -7.12 -5.77 27.01
C PRO A 56 -7.27 -7.09 26.26
N VAL A 57 -6.55 -8.14 26.68
CA VAL A 57 -6.62 -9.46 26.03
C VAL A 57 -7.99 -10.16 26.14
N THR A 58 -8.88 -9.63 26.98
CA THR A 58 -10.29 -10.03 27.10
C THR A 58 -11.20 -9.35 26.07
N SER A 59 -10.68 -8.38 25.30
CA SER A 59 -11.43 -7.70 24.24
C SER A 59 -11.75 -8.65 23.10
N LYS A 60 -12.89 -8.42 22.43
CA LYS A 60 -13.31 -9.18 21.26
C LYS A 60 -12.47 -8.82 20.03
N ALA A 61 -12.30 -9.76 19.12
CA ALA A 61 -11.65 -9.56 17.83
C ALA A 61 -12.32 -8.41 17.05
N SER A 62 -13.65 -8.34 17.04
CA SER A 62 -14.41 -7.24 16.40
C SER A 62 -14.08 -5.84 16.94
N THR A 63 -13.60 -5.72 18.18
CA THR A 63 -13.22 -4.44 18.80
C THR A 63 -11.81 -4.00 18.40
N ALA A 64 -10.91 -4.96 18.22
CA ALA A 64 -9.50 -4.70 17.89
C ALA A 64 -9.20 -4.79 16.39
N MET A 65 -10.13 -5.31 15.58
CA MET A 65 -9.89 -5.53 14.16
C MET A 65 -9.89 -4.23 13.35
N THR A 66 -9.05 -4.22 12.32
CA THR A 66 -9.07 -3.26 11.23
C THR A 66 -9.81 -3.87 10.04
N ARG A 67 -10.73 -3.10 9.43
CA ARG A 67 -11.45 -3.54 8.24
C ARG A 67 -10.49 -3.57 7.06
N VAL A 68 -10.39 -4.73 6.40
CA VAL A 68 -9.52 -4.94 5.24
C VAL A 68 -10.29 -5.69 4.15
N SER A 69 -9.91 -5.44 2.89
CA SER A 69 -10.35 -6.24 1.75
C SER A 69 -9.40 -7.42 1.55
N SER A 70 -9.93 -8.53 1.04
CA SER A 70 -9.09 -9.66 0.63
C SER A 70 -8.43 -9.42 -0.73
N ILE A 71 -7.36 -10.15 -0.99
CA ILE A 71 -6.69 -10.23 -2.28
C ILE A 71 -6.86 -11.63 -2.88
N ASP A 72 -6.97 -11.74 -4.21
CA ASP A 72 -7.06 -13.03 -4.88
C ASP A 72 -5.68 -13.71 -4.93
N ALA A 73 -5.62 -15.02 -4.72
CA ALA A 73 -4.36 -15.78 -4.77
C ALA A 73 -3.62 -15.61 -6.12
N LYS A 74 -4.35 -15.38 -7.21
CA LYS A 74 -3.78 -15.17 -8.55
C LYS A 74 -3.22 -13.77 -8.76
N SER A 75 -3.46 -12.82 -7.85
CA SER A 75 -2.84 -11.50 -7.89
C SER A 75 -1.32 -11.62 -7.87
N ASP A 76 -0.65 -10.62 -8.44
CA ASP A 76 0.81 -10.58 -8.43
C ASP A 76 1.38 -9.82 -7.21
N VAL A 77 2.69 -9.94 -7.02
CA VAL A 77 3.44 -9.33 -5.91
C VAL A 77 3.26 -7.80 -5.86
N VAL A 78 3.11 -7.16 -7.03
CA VAL A 78 3.00 -5.70 -7.14
C VAL A 78 1.60 -5.22 -6.76
N GLU A 79 0.57 -5.95 -7.16
CA GLU A 79 -0.80 -5.74 -6.67
C GLU A 79 -0.89 -5.92 -5.15
N ALA A 80 -0.24 -6.96 -4.61
CA ALA A 80 -0.20 -7.21 -3.16
C ALA A 80 0.52 -6.11 -2.39
N ALA A 81 1.68 -5.65 -2.89
CA ALA A 81 2.40 -4.51 -2.30
C ALA A 81 1.51 -3.26 -2.25
N ALA A 82 0.80 -2.95 -3.35
CA ALA A 82 -0.08 -1.80 -3.39
C ALA A 82 -1.32 -1.93 -2.50
N ALA A 83 -1.88 -3.14 -2.38
CA ALA A 83 -2.99 -3.39 -1.46
C ALA A 83 -2.57 -3.23 0.01
N LEU A 84 -1.40 -3.77 0.39
CA LEU A 84 -0.80 -3.58 1.73
C LEU A 84 -0.57 -2.10 2.03
N MET A 85 -0.02 -1.36 1.07
CA MET A 85 0.28 0.07 1.22
C MET A 85 -0.96 0.94 1.40
N ARG A 86 -2.04 0.64 0.68
CA ARG A 86 -3.33 1.36 0.83
C ARG A 86 -3.94 1.16 2.22
N LEU A 87 -3.79 -0.04 2.78
CA LEU A 87 -4.36 -0.38 4.08
C LEU A 87 -3.46 0.05 5.24
N ARG A 88 -2.18 0.37 4.98
CA ARG A 88 -1.12 0.48 5.99
C ARG A 88 -1.09 -0.74 6.92
N GLY A 89 -1.48 -1.90 6.39
CA GLY A 89 -1.60 -3.15 7.13
C GLY A 89 -0.38 -4.03 6.91
N ARG A 90 -0.03 -4.83 7.93
CA ARG A 90 1.13 -5.76 7.88
C ARG A 90 0.86 -7.03 7.10
N ALA A 91 -0.42 -7.34 6.83
CA ALA A 91 -0.84 -8.53 6.10
C ALA A 91 -2.23 -8.34 5.47
N LEU A 92 -2.53 -9.12 4.43
CA LEU A 92 -3.84 -9.19 3.78
C LEU A 92 -4.41 -10.60 3.86
N PRO A 93 -5.73 -10.75 4.05
CA PRO A 93 -6.39 -12.03 3.86
C PRO A 93 -6.44 -12.38 2.37
N VAL A 94 -6.16 -13.64 2.05
CA VAL A 94 -6.09 -14.16 0.67
C VAL A 94 -7.28 -15.07 0.41
N THR A 95 -7.89 -14.92 -0.76
CA THR A 95 -8.97 -15.76 -1.24
C THR A 95 -8.58 -16.51 -2.51
N SER A 96 -9.04 -17.74 -2.66
CA SER A 96 -8.98 -18.50 -3.90
C SER A 96 -10.38 -19.02 -4.24
N ALA A 97 -10.85 -18.76 -5.46
CA ALA A 97 -12.21 -19.08 -5.90
C ALA A 97 -13.30 -18.59 -4.92
N GLY A 98 -13.10 -17.39 -4.35
CA GLY A 98 -14.02 -16.76 -3.39
C GLY A 98 -13.98 -17.32 -1.96
N SER A 99 -13.12 -18.30 -1.67
CA SER A 99 -12.94 -18.86 -0.32
C SER A 99 -11.63 -18.37 0.31
N TYR A 100 -11.65 -18.10 1.61
CA TYR A 100 -10.43 -17.78 2.37
C TYR A 100 -9.45 -18.96 2.38
N VAL A 101 -8.17 -18.69 2.14
CA VAL A 101 -7.12 -19.74 2.09
C VAL A 101 -5.88 -19.44 2.95
N GLY A 102 -5.76 -18.23 3.49
CA GLY A 102 -4.59 -17.81 4.27
C GLY A 102 -4.38 -16.31 4.24
N ILE A 103 -3.19 -15.86 4.66
CA ILE A 103 -2.79 -14.46 4.60
C ILE A 103 -1.52 -14.28 3.76
N VAL A 104 -1.27 -13.07 3.30
CA VAL A 104 0.02 -12.65 2.74
C VAL A 104 0.56 -11.47 3.56
N ALA A 105 1.71 -11.67 4.20
CA ALA A 105 2.38 -10.65 5.00
C ALA A 105 3.30 -9.76 4.15
N GLU A 106 3.54 -8.53 4.60
CA GLU A 106 4.48 -7.59 3.96
C GLU A 106 5.89 -8.18 3.80
N THR A 107 6.34 -8.99 4.78
CA THR A 107 7.63 -9.66 4.73
C THR A 107 7.69 -10.69 3.60
N ALA A 108 6.58 -11.38 3.32
CA ALA A 108 6.49 -12.33 2.21
C ALA A 108 6.56 -11.61 0.85
N VAL A 109 5.87 -10.48 0.72
CA VAL A 109 5.92 -9.62 -0.48
C VAL A 109 7.33 -9.03 -0.66
N MET A 110 7.97 -8.55 0.40
CA MET A 110 9.34 -8.05 0.39
C MET A 110 10.34 -9.13 -0.04
N ARG A 111 10.21 -10.38 0.41
CA ARG A 111 11.07 -11.50 -0.04
C ARG A 111 10.97 -11.75 -1.54
N ALA A 112 9.81 -11.48 -2.13
CA ALA A 112 9.58 -11.63 -3.56
C ALA A 112 10.07 -10.43 -4.39
N VAL A 113 10.72 -9.44 -3.75
CA VAL A 113 11.28 -8.27 -4.43
C VAL A 113 12.23 -8.72 -5.55
N SER A 114 11.87 -8.34 -6.77
CA SER A 114 12.66 -8.60 -7.97
C SER A 114 12.45 -7.46 -8.96
N GLY A 115 13.40 -7.24 -9.87
CA GLY A 115 13.32 -6.16 -10.86
C GLY A 115 13.53 -4.74 -10.29
N VAL A 116 13.78 -4.59 -8.99
CA VAL A 116 14.18 -3.31 -8.38
C VAL A 116 15.69 -3.14 -8.53
N ASN A 117 16.10 -2.26 -9.43
CA ASN A 117 17.50 -1.89 -9.63
C ASN A 117 17.81 -0.52 -8.99
N LYS A 118 17.75 -0.48 -7.66
CA LYS A 118 18.09 0.70 -6.84
C LYS A 118 19.04 0.32 -5.72
N ARG A 119 19.86 1.28 -5.30
CA ARG A 119 20.65 1.24 -4.08
C ARG A 119 19.86 1.79 -2.91
N VAL A 120 20.24 1.38 -1.70
CA VAL A 120 19.62 1.83 -0.45
C VAL A 120 19.66 3.34 -0.32
N GLU A 121 20.77 3.99 -0.68
CA GLU A 121 20.89 5.46 -0.63
C GLU A 121 19.90 6.24 -1.49
N GLU A 122 19.30 5.61 -2.51
CA GLU A 122 18.29 6.24 -3.39
C GLU A 122 16.86 6.20 -2.81
N VAL A 123 16.68 5.52 -1.68
CA VAL A 123 15.37 5.13 -1.14
C VAL A 123 15.27 5.41 0.36
N MET A 124 16.39 5.29 1.08
CA MET A 124 16.44 5.47 2.53
C MET A 124 15.92 6.85 2.94
N ASN A 125 15.34 6.89 4.14
CA ASN A 125 14.95 8.12 4.80
C ASN A 125 16.07 8.60 5.74
N GLU A 126 16.12 9.91 6.00
CA GLU A 126 17.02 10.45 7.03
C GLU A 126 16.61 9.89 8.41
N PRO A 127 17.58 9.46 9.23
CA PRO A 127 17.27 8.86 10.52
C PRO A 127 16.99 9.95 11.55
N VAL A 128 15.88 9.84 12.27
CA VAL A 128 15.69 10.57 13.52
C VAL A 128 16.37 9.78 14.64
N THR A 129 17.43 10.34 15.21
CA THR A 129 18.23 9.67 16.24
C THR A 129 17.92 10.16 17.66
N ILE A 130 18.30 9.36 18.66
CA ILE A 130 18.27 9.74 20.08
C ILE A 130 19.62 9.42 20.72
N THR A 131 20.01 10.14 21.77
CA THR A 131 21.27 9.87 22.49
C THR A 131 21.14 8.71 23.46
N ASP A 132 22.26 8.04 23.75
CA ASP A 132 22.35 6.91 24.69
C ASP A 132 22.05 7.26 26.16
N ASP A 133 22.13 8.53 26.52
CA ASP A 133 21.76 9.08 27.83
C ASP A 133 20.29 9.53 27.92
N ALA A 134 19.50 9.36 26.85
CA ALA A 134 18.09 9.70 26.87
C ALA A 134 17.28 8.64 27.62
N ASN A 135 16.13 9.05 28.17
CA ASN A 135 15.20 8.14 28.83
C ASN A 135 14.10 7.62 27.90
N VAL A 136 13.46 6.52 28.31
CA VAL A 136 12.35 5.87 27.61
C VAL A 136 11.19 6.83 27.32
N GLY A 137 10.88 7.73 28.26
CA GLY A 137 9.81 8.73 28.06
C GLY A 137 10.10 9.66 26.88
N LYS A 138 11.37 10.07 26.71
CA LYS A 138 11.83 10.86 25.57
C LYS A 138 11.79 10.05 24.27
N ALA A 139 12.17 8.77 24.29
CA ALA A 139 12.05 7.89 23.14
C ALA A 139 10.59 7.72 22.69
N ARG A 140 9.67 7.39 23.62
CA ARG A 140 8.22 7.23 23.35
C ARG A 140 7.59 8.50 22.76
N SER A 141 7.90 9.66 23.35
CA SER A 141 7.41 10.94 22.82
C SER A 141 7.98 11.22 21.42
N THR A 142 9.27 10.98 21.20
CA THR A 142 9.88 11.21 19.87
C THR A 142 9.28 10.29 18.80
N LEU A 143 9.11 8.98 19.08
CA LEU A 143 8.45 8.05 18.15
C LEU A 143 7.03 8.51 17.79
N ARG A 144 6.25 8.93 18.80
CA ARG A 144 4.86 9.38 18.61
C ARG A 144 4.79 10.70 17.84
N ASP A 145 5.57 11.69 18.27
CA ASP A 145 5.51 13.05 17.74
C ASP A 145 6.05 13.10 16.29
N GLN A 146 7.02 12.26 15.95
CA GLN A 146 7.53 12.10 14.58
C GLN A 146 6.73 11.09 13.74
N GLY A 147 5.82 10.33 14.35
CA GLY A 147 5.04 9.30 13.66
C GLY A 147 5.88 8.14 13.11
N ILE A 148 7.05 7.88 13.70
CA ILE A 148 8.00 6.86 13.24
C ILE A 148 7.99 5.63 14.15
N GLY A 149 8.45 4.50 13.60
CA GLY A 149 8.46 3.23 14.30
C GLY A 149 9.73 2.93 15.08
N LYS A 150 10.86 3.56 14.75
CA LYS A 150 12.20 3.20 15.23
C LYS A 150 13.09 4.43 15.41
N LEU A 151 13.96 4.40 16.41
CA LEU A 151 14.96 5.43 16.70
C LEU A 151 16.34 4.78 16.82
N PRO A 152 17.29 5.10 15.93
CA PRO A 152 18.70 4.78 16.17
C PRO A 152 19.22 5.53 17.39
N VAL A 153 19.87 4.81 18.29
CA VAL A 153 20.52 5.33 19.49
C VAL A 153 21.98 5.59 19.16
N VAL A 154 22.44 6.82 19.42
CA VAL A 154 23.82 7.25 19.15
C VAL A 154 24.53 7.67 20.43
N ASN A 155 25.82 7.39 20.51
CA ASN A 155 26.67 7.90 21.58
C ASN A 155 27.10 9.36 21.31
N ARG A 156 27.89 9.92 22.22
CA ARG A 156 28.43 11.30 22.10
C ARG A 156 29.29 11.55 20.86
N ASN A 157 29.86 10.52 20.26
CA ASN A 157 30.66 10.62 19.02
C ASN A 157 29.78 10.57 17.75
N GLY A 158 28.47 10.34 17.90
CA GLY A 158 27.55 10.11 16.78
C GLY A 158 27.57 8.68 16.25
N ASP A 159 28.25 7.75 16.93
CA ASP A 159 28.28 6.34 16.54
C ASP A 159 26.97 5.66 16.94
N LEU A 160 26.43 4.83 16.05
CA LEU A 160 25.29 3.95 16.33
C LEU A 160 25.67 2.92 17.41
N VAL A 161 24.91 2.90 18.51
CA VAL A 161 25.07 1.93 19.61
C VAL A 161 23.87 1.02 19.83
N GLY A 162 22.72 1.33 19.20
CA GLY A 162 21.55 0.47 19.23
C GLY A 162 20.35 1.07 18.53
N VAL A 163 19.19 0.42 18.63
CA VAL A 163 17.90 0.93 18.15
C VAL A 163 16.82 0.67 19.19
N VAL A 164 15.93 1.65 19.40
CA VAL A 164 14.71 1.48 20.19
C VAL A 164 13.47 1.61 19.32
N ASP A 165 12.48 0.76 19.57
CA ASP A 165 11.16 0.80 18.94
C ASP A 165 10.02 0.58 19.96
N TRP A 166 8.78 0.52 19.48
CA TRP A 166 7.61 0.31 20.33
C TRP A 166 7.60 -1.05 21.04
N GLN A 167 8.22 -2.09 20.47
CA GLN A 167 8.28 -3.43 21.07
C GLN A 167 9.24 -3.47 22.25
N ASN A 168 10.32 -2.69 22.22
CA ASN A 168 11.28 -2.60 23.33
C ASN A 168 10.65 -2.10 24.64
N PHE A 169 9.52 -1.38 24.59
CA PHE A 169 8.88 -0.85 25.80
C PHE A 169 7.81 -1.75 26.41
N VAL A 170 7.40 -2.82 25.71
CA VAL A 170 6.34 -3.73 26.20
C VAL A 170 6.75 -4.39 27.52
N VAL A 171 8.05 -4.67 27.70
CA VAL A 171 8.60 -5.26 28.93
C VAL A 171 8.50 -4.33 30.15
N LEU A 172 8.19 -3.04 29.95
CA LEU A 172 8.06 -2.06 31.01
C LEU A 172 6.61 -1.88 31.50
N GLU A 173 5.62 -2.46 30.81
CA GLU A 173 4.21 -2.32 31.17
C GLU A 173 3.82 -3.22 32.35
N LYS A 174 3.18 -2.65 33.38
CA LYS A 174 2.64 -3.42 34.52
C LYS A 174 1.22 -3.94 34.22
N PRO A 175 0.79 -5.06 34.82
CA PRO A 175 -0.59 -5.56 34.68
C PRO A 175 -1.63 -4.53 35.14
N LYS A 176 -2.65 -4.29 34.30
CA LYS A 176 -3.70 -3.25 34.46
C LYS A 176 -4.64 -3.43 35.66
N GLU A 177 -4.49 -4.47 36.49
CA GLU A 177 -5.36 -4.74 37.64
C GLU A 177 -5.27 -3.68 38.76
N SER A 178 -4.34 -2.74 38.67
CA SER A 178 -4.08 -1.73 39.71
C SER A 178 -4.35 -0.28 39.31
N MET A 179 -4.92 0.01 38.13
CA MET A 179 -5.02 1.40 37.65
C MET A 179 -6.43 2.00 37.64
N GLY A 180 -6.61 3.06 38.43
CA GLY A 180 -7.69 4.02 38.30
C GLY A 180 -7.36 5.11 37.26
N ARG A 181 -8.36 5.86 36.80
CA ARG A 181 -8.25 6.98 35.83
C ARG A 181 -7.24 8.10 36.21
N ARG A 182 -6.64 8.04 37.41
CA ARG A 182 -5.68 9.02 37.93
C ARG A 182 -4.21 8.57 37.79
N ASP A 183 -3.96 7.31 37.39
CA ASP A 183 -2.62 6.69 37.41
C ASP A 183 -1.83 6.82 36.09
N GLN A 184 -2.46 7.26 34.99
CA GLN A 184 -1.77 7.49 33.71
C GLN A 184 -0.66 8.56 33.80
N ARG A 185 -0.73 9.50 34.76
CA ARG A 185 0.37 10.45 35.03
C ARG A 185 1.57 9.80 35.73
N GLY A 186 1.38 8.65 36.39
CA GLY A 186 2.41 7.95 37.16
C GLY A 186 3.39 7.14 36.30
N ASP A 187 2.92 6.56 35.19
CA ASP A 187 3.77 5.78 34.28
C ASP A 187 4.81 6.65 33.55
N TYR A 188 4.42 7.84 33.08
CA TYR A 188 5.36 8.80 32.48
C TYR A 188 6.46 9.26 33.46
N LEU A 189 6.21 9.21 34.78
CA LEU A 189 7.20 9.55 35.80
C LEU A 189 8.18 8.40 36.11
N GLN A 190 7.87 7.15 35.72
CA GLN A 190 8.77 6.01 35.83
C GLN A 190 9.61 5.83 34.54
N ASP A 191 9.00 6.04 33.38
CA ASP A 191 9.71 6.06 32.08
C ASP A 191 10.84 7.09 32.01
N SER A 192 10.73 8.18 32.78
CA SER A 192 11.76 9.23 32.82
C SER A 192 13.03 8.82 33.58
N LYS A 193 13.02 7.67 34.27
CA LYS A 193 14.13 7.14 35.07
C LYS A 193 14.87 5.96 34.42
N ILE A 194 14.37 5.47 33.28
CA ILE A 194 14.93 4.32 32.58
C ILE A 194 15.62 4.83 31.33
N ASP A 195 16.92 4.58 31.21
CA ASP A 195 17.69 4.96 30.03
C ASP A 195 17.36 4.04 28.85
N VAL A 196 17.41 4.58 27.64
CA VAL A 196 17.15 3.82 26.41
C VAL A 196 18.10 2.63 26.24
N THR A 197 19.32 2.74 26.76
CA THR A 197 20.33 1.68 26.74
C THR A 197 19.89 0.42 27.49
N ALA A 198 19.00 0.53 28.47
CA ALA A 198 18.49 -0.62 29.22
C ALA A 198 17.50 -1.49 28.42
N VAL A 199 16.96 -0.97 27.31
CA VAL A 199 15.90 -1.63 26.54
C VAL A 199 16.19 -1.75 25.03
N MET A 200 17.21 -1.06 24.53
CA MET A 200 17.54 -1.03 23.10
C MET A 200 18.00 -2.40 22.58
N ASP A 201 17.80 -2.62 21.28
CA ASP A 201 18.52 -3.64 20.54
C ASP A 201 19.95 -3.15 20.27
N GLU A 202 20.94 -3.79 20.89
CA GLU A 202 22.37 -3.47 20.73
C GLU A 202 22.97 -4.02 19.42
N SER A 203 22.24 -4.87 18.68
CA SER A 203 22.71 -5.48 17.44
C SER A 203 21.73 -5.25 16.27
N PRO A 204 21.35 -3.99 15.98
CA PRO A 204 20.44 -3.70 14.89
C PRO A 204 21.05 -4.12 13.54
N LEU A 205 20.21 -4.51 12.59
CA LEU A 205 20.70 -4.78 11.24
C LEU A 205 21.22 -3.48 10.61
N THR A 206 22.48 -3.49 10.17
CA THR A 206 23.10 -2.38 9.46
C THR A 206 23.44 -2.73 8.00
N VAL A 207 23.43 -1.71 7.15
CA VAL A 207 23.84 -1.79 5.74
C VAL A 207 24.61 -0.55 5.32
N GLU A 208 25.48 -0.69 4.32
CA GLU A 208 26.18 0.45 3.69
C GLU A 208 25.27 1.13 2.66
N ARG A 209 25.49 2.44 2.42
CA ARG A 209 24.78 3.25 1.40
C ARG A 209 24.66 2.57 0.03
N GLY A 210 25.75 1.95 -0.41
CA GLY A 210 25.87 1.30 -1.71
C GLY A 210 25.17 -0.06 -1.81
N THR A 211 24.64 -0.61 -0.72
CA THR A 211 23.93 -1.91 -0.71
C THR A 211 22.73 -1.85 -1.66
N SER A 212 22.49 -2.92 -2.44
CA SER A 212 21.30 -2.97 -3.29
C SER A 212 20.04 -3.13 -2.42
N VAL A 213 18.89 -2.58 -2.85
CA VAL A 213 17.61 -2.77 -2.14
C VAL A 213 17.26 -4.25 -2.00
N VAL A 214 17.55 -5.06 -3.03
CA VAL A 214 17.32 -6.51 -3.01
C VAL A 214 18.18 -7.20 -1.95
N ASP A 215 19.45 -6.82 -1.79
CA ASP A 215 20.31 -7.43 -0.77
C ASP A 215 19.97 -6.92 0.63
N ALA A 216 19.50 -5.68 0.78
CA ALA A 216 18.93 -5.19 2.02
C ALA A 216 17.69 -6.02 2.43
N ALA A 217 16.77 -6.28 1.49
CA ALA A 217 15.60 -7.14 1.72
C ALA A 217 16.00 -8.56 2.16
N LYS A 218 17.00 -9.17 1.52
CA LYS A 218 17.52 -10.50 1.92
C LYS A 218 18.12 -10.47 3.33
N LYS A 219 18.89 -9.43 3.67
CA LYS A 219 19.44 -9.27 5.02
C LYS A 219 18.32 -9.11 6.05
N MET A 220 17.29 -8.31 5.76
CA MET A 220 16.10 -8.17 6.60
C MET A 220 15.40 -9.51 6.85
N ASP A 221 15.14 -10.29 5.80
CA ASP A 221 14.52 -11.61 5.95
C ASP A 221 15.40 -12.60 6.75
N SER A 222 16.72 -12.57 6.54
CA SER A 222 17.66 -13.42 7.27
C SER A 222 17.72 -13.11 8.77
N ARG A 223 17.58 -11.83 9.14
CA ARG A 223 17.56 -11.36 10.54
C ARG A 223 16.14 -11.34 11.12
N LYS A 224 15.13 -11.73 10.33
CA LYS A 224 13.70 -11.66 10.68
C LYS A 224 13.29 -10.27 11.22
N CYS A 225 13.81 -9.23 10.57
CA CYS A 225 13.48 -7.84 10.89
C CYS A 225 12.85 -7.14 9.68
N THR A 226 12.24 -5.98 9.92
CA THR A 226 11.53 -5.17 8.90
C THR A 226 12.27 -3.87 8.57
N TYR A 227 13.55 -3.76 8.92
CA TYR A 227 14.33 -2.55 8.71
C TYR A 227 15.84 -2.83 8.72
N ALA A 228 16.60 -1.86 8.21
CA ALA A 228 18.05 -1.76 8.37
C ALA A 228 18.45 -0.30 8.58
N ILE A 229 19.42 -0.08 9.47
CA ILE A 229 20.07 1.23 9.64
C ILE A 229 21.17 1.35 8.58
N VAL A 230 21.14 2.44 7.83
CA VAL A 230 22.17 2.76 6.85
C VAL A 230 23.28 3.50 7.57
N VAL A 231 24.49 2.98 7.49
CA VAL A 231 25.66 3.55 8.15
C VAL A 231 26.67 4.10 7.15
N ASP A 232 27.43 5.10 7.58
CA ASP A 232 28.67 5.53 6.97
C ASP A 232 29.77 5.41 8.04
N GLY A 233 30.56 4.33 7.94
CA GLY A 233 31.42 3.88 9.04
C GLY A 233 30.58 3.46 10.25
N LYS A 234 30.56 4.29 11.30
CA LYS A 234 29.77 4.05 12.52
C LYS A 234 28.56 4.97 12.67
N ALA A 235 28.46 6.02 11.86
CA ALA A 235 27.39 7.00 11.98
C ALA A 235 26.13 6.50 11.25
N PRO A 236 24.94 6.56 11.86
CA PRO A 236 23.69 6.27 11.16
C PRO A 236 23.33 7.45 10.24
N VAL A 237 23.35 7.21 8.92
CA VAL A 237 23.09 8.22 7.88
C VAL A 237 21.75 8.00 7.17
N GLY A 238 21.06 6.90 7.47
CA GLY A 238 19.76 6.58 6.88
C GLY A 238 19.05 5.45 7.60
N ILE A 239 17.78 5.26 7.26
CA ILE A 239 17.00 4.07 7.60
C ILE A 239 16.21 3.62 6.37
N ILE A 240 16.20 2.32 6.10
CA ILE A 240 15.33 1.70 5.10
C ILE A 240 14.49 0.62 5.78
N THR A 241 13.21 0.58 5.45
CA THR A 241 12.21 -0.31 6.04
C THR A 241 11.55 -1.18 4.99
N CYS A 242 10.85 -2.23 5.45
CA CYS A 242 9.98 -3.05 4.62
C CYS A 242 8.96 -2.19 3.85
N GLU A 243 8.43 -1.14 4.49
CA GLU A 243 7.46 -0.20 3.90
C GLU A 243 8.05 0.55 2.71
N ASP A 244 9.30 1.02 2.81
CA ASP A 244 9.99 1.70 1.70
C ASP A 244 10.17 0.75 0.49
N ILE A 245 10.46 -0.53 0.75
CA ILE A 245 10.61 -1.54 -0.31
C ILE A 245 9.26 -1.87 -0.94
N LEU A 246 8.21 -1.98 -0.13
CA LEU A 246 6.84 -2.16 -0.61
C LEU A 246 6.36 -0.95 -1.42
N GLU A 247 6.72 0.27 -1.02
CA GLU A 247 6.39 1.47 -1.77
C GLU A 247 7.04 1.46 -3.17
N LEU A 248 8.31 1.03 -3.26
CA LEU A 248 8.97 0.84 -4.56
C LEU A 248 8.24 -0.20 -5.42
N LEU A 249 7.84 -1.33 -4.85
CA LEU A 249 7.09 -2.36 -5.57
C LEU A 249 5.70 -1.85 -5.98
N ALA A 250 5.00 -1.17 -5.09
CA ALA A 250 3.70 -0.57 -5.37
C ALA A 250 3.81 0.53 -6.43
N ALA A 251 4.94 1.24 -6.52
CA ALA A 251 5.21 2.20 -7.59
C ALA A 251 5.45 1.53 -8.96
N LEU A 252 5.75 0.22 -8.99
CA LEU A 252 5.77 -0.58 -10.22
C LEU A 252 4.36 -0.94 -10.68
N VAL A 253 3.32 -0.78 -9.84
CA VAL A 253 1.94 -0.82 -10.32
C VAL A 253 1.87 0.25 -11.41
N PRO A 254 1.65 -0.13 -12.68
CA PRO A 254 1.25 0.86 -13.67
C PRO A 254 0.04 1.53 -13.05
N ARG A 255 0.03 2.86 -12.86
CA ARG A 255 -1.12 3.57 -12.26
C ARG A 255 -2.41 3.11 -12.97
N GLU A 256 -3.05 2.08 -12.46
CA GLU A 256 -4.24 1.49 -13.04
C GLU A 256 -5.42 2.06 -12.26
N GLY A 257 -6.32 2.64 -13.03
CA GLY A 257 -7.29 3.62 -12.57
C GLY A 257 -6.93 5.00 -13.13
N VAL A 258 -7.06 5.18 -14.44
CA VAL A 258 -7.42 6.51 -14.94
C VAL A 258 -8.66 6.92 -14.16
N TYR A 259 -8.67 8.10 -13.54
CA TYR A 259 -9.88 8.57 -12.85
C TYR A 259 -11.02 8.65 -13.87
N VAL A 260 -11.98 7.71 -13.79
CA VAL A 260 -13.15 7.63 -14.66
C VAL A 260 -14.30 8.33 -13.98
N GLN A 261 -14.78 9.40 -14.60
CA GLN A 261 -16.00 10.08 -14.20
C GLN A 261 -17.09 9.85 -15.24
N ILE A 262 -18.15 9.15 -14.86
CA ILE A 262 -19.37 9.03 -15.67
C ILE A 262 -20.42 9.98 -15.08
N THR A 263 -21.04 10.79 -15.93
CA THR A 263 -22.09 11.75 -15.53
C THR A 263 -23.32 11.55 -16.40
N GLY A 264 -24.53 11.75 -15.86
CA GLY A 264 -25.78 11.58 -16.60
C GLY A 264 -26.26 10.12 -16.69
N ALA A 265 -25.71 9.24 -15.85
CA ALA A 265 -26.03 7.81 -15.78
C ALA A 265 -26.89 7.45 -14.54
N GLU A 266 -27.37 8.46 -13.82
CA GLU A 266 -28.07 8.30 -12.53
C GLU A 266 -29.41 7.57 -12.69
N ASP A 267 -30.09 7.79 -13.83
CA ASP A 267 -31.40 7.22 -14.17
C ASP A 267 -31.31 5.86 -14.90
N LEU A 268 -30.12 5.28 -15.06
CA LEU A 268 -29.94 3.96 -15.68
C LEU A 268 -30.22 2.84 -14.69
N ASP A 269 -30.82 1.76 -15.19
CA ASP A 269 -30.93 0.51 -14.44
C ASP A 269 -29.54 -0.12 -14.18
N SER A 270 -29.49 -1.08 -13.26
CA SER A 270 -28.24 -1.72 -12.84
C SER A 270 -27.54 -2.45 -13.99
N PHE A 271 -28.29 -3.05 -14.91
CA PHE A 271 -27.73 -3.84 -16.01
C PHE A 271 -27.05 -2.93 -17.04
N ASP A 272 -27.72 -1.87 -17.47
CA ASP A 272 -27.17 -0.87 -18.40
C ASP A 272 -25.98 -0.13 -17.79
N ARG A 273 -26.04 0.16 -16.48
CA ARG A 273 -24.93 0.76 -15.74
C ARG A 273 -23.71 -0.15 -15.71
N ASP A 274 -23.86 -1.41 -15.34
CA ASP A 274 -22.75 -2.35 -15.26
C ASP A 274 -22.09 -2.58 -16.63
N LYS A 275 -22.92 -2.65 -17.69
CA LYS A 275 -22.44 -2.77 -19.07
C LYS A 275 -21.68 -1.51 -19.52
N LEU A 276 -22.20 -0.32 -19.18
CA LEU A 276 -21.54 0.97 -19.44
C LEU A 276 -20.17 1.04 -18.76
N HIS A 277 -20.11 0.72 -17.46
CA HIS A 277 -18.88 0.72 -16.67
C HIS A 277 -17.86 -0.27 -17.25
N SER A 278 -18.28 -1.51 -17.54
CA SER A 278 -17.40 -2.54 -18.09
C SER A 278 -16.74 -2.11 -19.42
N ASN A 279 -17.53 -1.51 -20.30
CA ASN A 279 -17.07 -1.01 -21.60
C ASN A 279 -16.07 0.15 -21.47
N VAL A 280 -16.40 1.12 -20.59
CA VAL A 280 -15.52 2.25 -20.29
C VAL A 280 -14.18 1.74 -19.74
N ASP A 281 -14.20 0.83 -18.77
CA ASP A 281 -13.01 0.30 -18.12
C ASP A 281 -12.13 -0.49 -19.09
N GLU A 282 -12.73 -1.27 -19.99
CA GLU A 282 -11.99 -2.00 -21.03
C GLU A 282 -11.29 -1.02 -22.00
N THR A 283 -12.02 -0.02 -22.48
CA THR A 283 -11.49 0.99 -23.40
C THR A 283 -10.36 1.79 -22.77
N VAL A 284 -10.57 2.30 -21.57
CA VAL A 284 -9.58 3.09 -20.83
C VAL A 284 -8.30 2.29 -20.59
N ARG A 285 -8.41 1.00 -20.24
CA ARG A 285 -7.25 0.09 -20.13
C ARG A 285 -6.50 -0.06 -21.46
N LYS A 286 -7.20 -0.18 -22.59
CA LYS A 286 -6.56 -0.23 -23.93
C LYS A 286 -5.79 1.08 -24.20
N LEU A 287 -6.37 2.23 -23.87
CA LEU A 287 -5.74 3.54 -24.12
C LEU A 287 -4.53 3.79 -23.22
N ALA A 288 -4.57 3.35 -21.95
CA ALA A 288 -3.45 3.44 -21.01
C ALA A 288 -2.19 2.72 -21.52
N ARG A 289 -2.34 1.68 -22.34
CA ARG A 289 -1.23 0.98 -23.01
C ARG A 289 -0.60 1.76 -24.16
N ILE A 290 -1.32 2.75 -24.72
CA ILE A 290 -0.85 3.55 -25.87
C ILE A 290 -0.14 4.82 -25.39
N TYR A 291 -0.69 5.49 -24.38
CA TYR A 291 -0.11 6.68 -23.78
C TYR A 291 0.01 6.49 -22.27
N ALA A 292 1.25 6.44 -21.79
CA ALA A 292 1.53 6.44 -20.35
C ALA A 292 1.13 7.79 -19.73
N GLY A 293 0.62 7.75 -18.50
CA GLY A 293 0.33 8.95 -17.72
C GLY A 293 -1.01 9.63 -18.03
N ILE A 294 -2.03 8.88 -18.48
CA ILE A 294 -3.39 9.42 -18.58
C ILE A 294 -3.80 10.03 -17.23
N GLU A 295 -4.27 11.27 -17.26
CA GLU A 295 -4.58 12.05 -16.06
C GLU A 295 -5.99 11.74 -15.56
N TYR A 296 -6.99 11.78 -16.45
CA TYR A 296 -8.36 11.37 -16.17
C TYR A 296 -9.17 11.11 -17.45
N PHE A 297 -10.30 10.43 -17.29
CA PHE A 297 -11.29 10.15 -18.32
C PHE A 297 -12.68 10.61 -17.87
N VAL A 298 -13.41 11.29 -18.75
CA VAL A 298 -14.79 11.72 -18.49
C VAL A 298 -15.71 11.20 -19.57
N LEU A 299 -16.78 10.51 -19.15
CA LEU A 299 -17.93 10.18 -19.98
C LEU A 299 -19.13 11.04 -19.56
N ARG A 300 -19.71 11.76 -20.51
CA ARG A 300 -20.98 12.48 -20.30
C ARG A 300 -22.07 11.82 -21.11
N LEU A 301 -23.09 11.32 -20.43
CA LEU A 301 -24.32 10.84 -21.02
C LEU A 301 -25.38 11.93 -20.97
N LYS A 302 -26.12 12.11 -22.07
CA LYS A 302 -27.32 12.95 -22.11
C LYS A 302 -28.46 12.16 -22.74
N LYS A 303 -29.57 12.09 -22.02
CA LYS A 303 -30.84 11.54 -22.49
C LYS A 303 -31.66 12.68 -23.12
N HIS A 304 -32.16 12.47 -24.33
CA HIS A 304 -33.08 13.37 -25.01
C HIS A 304 -34.42 12.65 -25.16
N GLU A 305 -35.48 13.22 -24.58
CA GLU A 305 -36.84 12.79 -24.87
C GLU A 305 -37.21 13.27 -26.29
N THR A 306 -37.59 12.33 -27.14
CA THR A 306 -38.08 12.59 -28.50
C THR A 306 -39.55 12.19 -28.55
N GLN A 307 -40.38 12.91 -29.32
CA GLN A 307 -41.80 12.57 -29.51
C GLN A 307 -41.96 11.09 -29.89
N GLY A 308 -42.66 10.32 -29.04
CA GLY A 308 -42.87 8.86 -29.18
C GLY A 308 -42.16 8.02 -28.09
N SER A 309 -42.09 6.70 -28.28
CA SER A 309 -41.53 5.74 -27.31
C SER A 309 -40.00 5.56 -27.39
N LYS A 310 -39.29 6.34 -28.21
CA LYS A 310 -37.84 6.17 -28.46
C LYS A 310 -37.02 7.28 -27.81
N THR A 311 -36.18 6.88 -26.86
CA THR A 311 -35.19 7.75 -26.22
C THR A 311 -33.96 7.90 -27.11
N LYS A 312 -33.48 9.13 -27.31
CA LYS A 312 -32.20 9.38 -28.00
C LYS A 312 -31.11 9.68 -26.97
N PHE A 313 -29.97 9.01 -27.09
CA PHE A 313 -28.79 9.21 -26.25
C PHE A 313 -27.70 9.98 -27.00
N SER A 314 -26.98 10.80 -26.26
CA SER A 314 -25.78 11.51 -26.70
C SER A 314 -24.66 11.19 -25.71
N VAL A 315 -23.56 10.61 -26.18
CA VAL A 315 -22.38 10.25 -25.37
C VAL A 315 -21.19 11.11 -25.79
N GLN A 316 -20.51 11.72 -24.83
CA GLN A 316 -19.28 12.46 -25.05
C GLN A 316 -18.16 11.90 -24.16
N ALA A 317 -17.10 11.42 -24.80
CA ALA A 317 -15.91 10.90 -24.12
C ALA A 317 -14.77 11.92 -24.21
N ARG A 318 -14.07 12.14 -23.10
CA ARG A 318 -12.88 12.99 -23.01
C ARG A 318 -11.77 12.24 -22.30
N LEU A 319 -10.59 12.20 -22.93
CA LEU A 319 -9.38 11.65 -22.35
C LEU A 319 -8.34 12.76 -22.18
N MET A 320 -7.91 13.00 -20.95
CA MET A 320 -6.84 13.94 -20.67
C MET A 320 -5.51 13.20 -20.52
N THR A 321 -4.51 13.65 -21.26
CA THR A 321 -3.17 13.07 -21.27
C THR A 321 -2.13 14.19 -21.19
N PRO A 322 -0.87 13.89 -20.83
CA PRO A 322 0.19 14.89 -20.73
C PRO A 322 0.49 15.57 -22.07
N VAL A 323 0.08 14.96 -23.18
CA VAL A 323 0.31 15.44 -24.54
C VAL A 323 -0.90 16.16 -25.15
N GLY A 324 -1.99 16.31 -24.38
CA GLY A 324 -3.21 16.99 -24.80
C GLY A 324 -4.50 16.24 -24.48
N VAL A 325 -5.63 16.83 -24.88
CA VAL A 325 -6.97 16.31 -24.62
C VAL A 325 -7.57 15.72 -25.88
N PHE A 326 -7.96 14.45 -25.83
CA PHE A 326 -8.69 13.77 -26.90
C PHE A 326 -10.19 13.78 -26.60
N ARG A 327 -11.02 13.92 -27.63
CA ARG A 327 -12.48 14.01 -27.51
C ARG A 327 -13.15 13.18 -28.57
N ALA A 328 -14.19 12.47 -28.19
CA ALA A 328 -15.08 11.75 -29.11
C ALA A 328 -16.54 11.97 -28.72
N HIS A 329 -17.42 11.86 -29.70
CA HIS A 329 -18.85 12.05 -29.51
C HIS A 329 -19.64 11.11 -30.42
N ALA A 330 -20.73 10.56 -29.90
CA ALA A 330 -21.69 9.77 -30.65
C ALA A 330 -23.12 10.03 -30.15
N HIS A 331 -24.10 9.74 -30.99
CA HIS A 331 -25.52 9.81 -30.65
C HIS A 331 -26.30 8.68 -31.35
N GLY A 332 -27.46 8.32 -30.81
CA GLY A 332 -28.30 7.24 -31.34
C GLY A 332 -29.43 6.86 -30.38
N TYR A 333 -30.17 5.80 -30.70
CA TYR A 333 -31.34 5.36 -29.92
C TYR A 333 -31.04 4.19 -28.96
N ASP A 334 -29.83 3.63 -29.04
CA ASP A 334 -29.38 2.52 -28.20
C ASP A 334 -28.15 2.97 -27.41
N LEU A 335 -28.21 2.91 -26.08
CA LEU A 335 -27.16 3.43 -25.21
C LEU A 335 -25.83 2.69 -25.39
N ALA A 336 -25.88 1.36 -25.47
CA ALA A 336 -24.69 0.52 -25.58
C ALA A 336 -23.96 0.80 -26.91
N ALA A 337 -24.69 0.74 -28.04
CA ALA A 337 -24.13 0.99 -29.35
C ALA A 337 -23.60 2.43 -29.51
N VAL A 338 -24.24 3.41 -28.87
CA VAL A 338 -23.77 4.81 -28.88
C VAL A 338 -22.50 4.96 -28.04
N THR A 339 -22.41 4.26 -26.90
CA THR A 339 -21.21 4.23 -26.07
C THR A 339 -20.05 3.59 -26.82
N ASP A 340 -20.25 2.39 -27.39
CA ASP A 340 -19.27 1.69 -28.21
C ASP A 340 -18.70 2.60 -29.30
N LYS A 341 -19.61 3.24 -30.06
CA LYS A 341 -19.23 4.15 -31.13
C LYS A 341 -18.41 5.35 -30.64
N ALA A 342 -18.71 5.89 -29.46
CA ALA A 342 -17.93 6.98 -28.88
C ALA A 342 -16.52 6.50 -28.46
N MET A 343 -16.42 5.32 -27.87
CA MET A 343 -15.17 4.69 -27.45
C MET A 343 -14.26 4.33 -28.62
N ASP A 344 -14.81 3.68 -29.65
CA ASP A 344 -14.07 3.33 -30.87
C ASP A 344 -13.50 4.57 -31.57
N ASN A 345 -14.30 5.65 -31.64
CA ASN A 345 -13.85 6.92 -32.19
C ASN A 345 -12.71 7.52 -31.38
N LEU A 346 -12.80 7.48 -30.05
CA LEU A 346 -11.74 7.97 -29.17
C LEU A 346 -10.45 7.16 -29.38
N GLU A 347 -10.56 5.84 -29.42
CA GLU A 347 -9.42 4.94 -29.63
C GLU A 347 -8.73 5.21 -30.97
N ARG A 348 -9.51 5.38 -32.04
CA ARG A 348 -8.97 5.73 -33.35
C ARG A 348 -8.20 7.05 -33.32
N ILE A 349 -8.78 8.09 -32.73
CA ILE A 349 -8.16 9.42 -32.63
C ILE A 349 -6.82 9.33 -31.86
N VAL A 350 -6.80 8.62 -30.74
CA VAL A 350 -5.60 8.46 -29.90
C VAL A 350 -4.50 7.70 -30.66
N LYS A 351 -4.84 6.60 -31.33
CA LYS A 351 -3.89 5.81 -32.14
C LYS A 351 -3.31 6.63 -33.30
N GLU A 352 -4.16 7.38 -34.01
CA GLU A 352 -3.73 8.24 -35.11
C GLU A 352 -2.72 9.30 -34.65
N ASP A 353 -3.00 10.00 -33.54
CA ASP A 353 -2.10 11.00 -32.96
C ASP A 353 -0.76 10.39 -32.53
N HIS A 354 -0.80 9.26 -31.81
CA HIS A 354 0.40 8.56 -31.35
C HIS A 354 1.30 8.16 -32.54
N SER A 355 0.70 7.63 -33.61
CA SER A 355 1.43 7.24 -34.82
C SER A 355 2.10 8.44 -35.51
N LYS A 356 1.43 9.60 -35.55
CA LYS A 356 1.95 10.85 -36.15
C LYS A 356 3.14 11.38 -35.36
N LYS A 357 3.05 11.42 -34.03
CA LYS A 357 4.15 11.88 -33.15
C LYS A 357 5.37 10.96 -33.25
N LYS A 358 5.17 9.64 -33.27
CA LYS A 358 6.27 8.66 -33.46
C LYS A 358 7.00 8.87 -34.79
N LYS A 359 6.27 9.11 -35.88
CA LYS A 359 6.85 9.43 -37.21
C LYS A 359 7.63 10.76 -37.19
N GLN A 360 7.13 11.79 -36.50
CA GLN A 360 7.82 13.08 -36.39
C GLN A 360 9.11 13.00 -35.55
N MET A 361 9.10 12.26 -34.44
CA MET A 361 10.30 12.03 -33.64
C MET A 361 11.39 11.29 -34.44
N ARG A 362 11.01 10.25 -35.19
CA ARG A 362 11.94 9.50 -36.05
C ARG A 362 12.57 10.38 -37.15
N LYS A 363 11.77 11.24 -37.79
CA LYS A 363 12.29 12.21 -38.79
C LYS A 363 13.23 13.24 -38.16
N ARG A 364 13.00 13.65 -36.91
CA ARG A 364 13.89 14.59 -36.18
C ARG A 364 15.22 13.93 -35.80
N SER A 365 15.20 12.68 -35.33
CA SER A 365 16.43 11.93 -35.01
C SER A 365 17.26 11.63 -36.26
N GLU A 366 16.63 11.23 -37.37
CA GLU A 366 17.31 10.99 -38.65
C GLU A 366 17.97 12.27 -39.21
N ARG A 367 17.34 13.44 -39.03
CA ARG A 367 17.91 14.75 -39.42
C ARG A 367 19.05 15.21 -38.52
N ALA A 368 19.01 14.87 -37.23
CA ALA A 368 20.08 15.18 -36.28
C ALA A 368 21.32 14.31 -36.53
N GLN A 369 21.14 13.04 -36.93
CA GLN A 369 22.24 12.15 -37.31
C GLN A 369 22.89 12.53 -38.65
N LYS A 370 22.16 13.07 -39.63
CA LYS A 370 22.73 13.57 -40.90
C LYS A 370 23.48 14.91 -40.79
N ARG A 371 23.40 15.58 -39.65
CA ARG A 371 24.08 16.87 -39.37
C ARG A 371 25.34 16.72 -38.51
N ARG A 372 25.63 15.49 -38.06
CA ARG A 372 26.92 15.07 -37.53
C ARG A 372 27.64 14.30 -38.62
#